data_AF-A0A1H1J0G8-F1
#
_entry.id   AF-A0A1H1J0G8-F1
#
_cell.length_a   1.000
_cell.length_b   1.000
_cell.length_c   1.000
_cell.angle_alpha   90.00
_cell.angle_beta   90.00
_cell.angle_gamma   90.00
#
_symmetry.space_group_name_H-M   'P 1'
#
loop_
_entity.id
_entity.type
_entity.pdbx_description
1 polymer ?
#
loop_
_entity_poly.entity_id
_entity_poly.type
_entity_poly.pdbx_seq_one_letter_code
_entity_poly.pdbx_strand_id
1 'polypeptide(L)'
;MSRRFRLGILCLPALSCILAVAPVGAQVESRPEASGYYNACLKEATSANNVMQSGGRSIYTCWGSAAQSYFDYLVSTNAVENIDKQRTGTYVFRAIPQLGRCWNKIQAVEGISSSSYGCSLNVAKVPN
;
A
#
# COMPACT_ATOMS: atom_id res chain seq x y z
N MET A 1 -6.90 83.42 9.15
CA MET A 1 -6.03 82.42 9.80
C MET A 1 -6.71 81.07 9.63
N SER A 2 -6.39 80.25 8.62
CA SER A 2 -5.27 79.27 8.59
C SER A 2 -5.36 78.33 9.82
N ARG A 3 -5.56 77.00 9.76
CA ARG A 3 -5.00 75.97 8.85
C ARG A 3 -5.87 74.68 8.86
N ARG A 4 -5.85 73.98 7.72
CA ARG A 4 -6.22 72.55 7.52
C ARG A 4 -5.17 71.63 8.17
N PHE A 5 -5.53 70.44 8.68
CA PHE A 5 -4.69 69.20 8.71
C PHE A 5 -5.58 68.00 9.09
N ARG A 6 -6.10 67.24 8.10
CA ARG A 6 -5.61 65.96 7.52
C ARG A 6 -6.01 64.69 8.30
N LEU A 7 -6.84 63.89 7.62
CA LEU A 7 -7.04 62.44 7.76
C LEU A 7 -5.74 61.69 8.11
N GLY A 8 -5.85 60.75 9.05
CA GLY A 8 -4.89 59.69 9.29
C GLY A 8 -5.59 58.34 9.29
N ILE A 9 -5.83 57.78 8.10
CA ILE A 9 -6.12 56.37 7.89
C ILE A 9 -4.84 55.60 8.22
N LEU A 10 -4.89 54.73 9.22
CA LEU A 10 -3.85 53.72 9.44
C LEU A 10 -4.40 52.35 9.05
N CYS A 11 -4.20 52.04 7.76
CA CYS A 11 -4.14 50.67 7.26
C CYS A 11 -2.98 49.95 7.96
N LEU A 12 -3.28 48.91 8.70
CA LEU A 12 -2.30 47.90 9.13
C LEU A 12 -2.47 46.66 8.24
N PRO A 13 -1.61 46.43 7.25
CA PRO A 13 -1.48 45.14 6.58
C PRO A 13 -0.41 44.33 7.32
N ALA A 14 -0.77 43.20 7.93
CA ALA A 14 0.25 42.29 8.46
C ALA A 14 -0.19 40.83 8.31
N LEU A 15 0.32 40.24 7.23
CA LEU A 15 0.75 38.85 7.12
C LEU A 15 -0.27 37.78 7.54
N SER A 16 -1.19 37.46 6.63
CA SER A 16 -1.71 36.09 6.52
C SER A 16 -0.58 35.18 6.06
N CYS A 17 0.07 34.48 6.99
CA CYS A 17 0.90 33.32 6.69
C CYS A 17 0.02 32.22 6.09
N ILE A 18 -0.09 32.20 4.76
CA ILE A 18 -0.61 31.05 4.02
C ILE A 18 0.43 29.93 4.19
N LEU A 19 0.20 29.07 5.18
CA LEU A 19 0.89 27.79 5.29
C LEU A 19 0.49 26.96 4.07
N ALA A 20 1.33 27.03 3.03
CA ALA A 20 1.29 26.09 1.93
C ALA A 20 1.65 24.70 2.48
N VAL A 21 0.63 23.94 2.87
CA VAL A 21 0.77 22.50 3.12
C VAL A 21 1.10 21.89 1.76
N ALA A 22 2.38 21.62 1.53
CA ALA A 22 2.81 20.85 0.37
C ALA A 22 2.09 19.49 0.42
N PRO A 23 1.39 19.07 -0.64
CA PRO A 23 0.86 17.72 -0.69
C PRO A 23 2.08 16.78 -0.68
N VAL A 24 2.31 16.13 0.45
CA VAL A 24 3.17 14.95 0.51
C VAL A 24 2.44 13.89 -0.29
N GLY A 25 2.68 13.89 -1.59
CA GLY A 25 2.38 12.75 -2.43
C GLY A 25 3.17 11.59 -1.82
N ALA A 26 2.46 10.62 -1.25
CA ALA A 26 3.04 9.35 -0.90
C ALA A 26 3.61 8.76 -2.19
N GLN A 27 4.89 9.01 -2.42
CA GLN A 27 5.69 8.33 -3.43
C GLN A 27 5.60 6.87 -3.02
N VAL A 28 4.76 6.10 -3.73
CA VAL A 28 4.76 4.65 -3.62
C VAL A 28 6.16 4.26 -4.03
N GLU A 29 7.02 4.00 -3.06
CA GLU A 29 8.41 3.63 -3.30
C GLU A 29 8.39 2.25 -3.94
N SER A 30 8.17 2.21 -5.25
CA SER A 30 8.25 0.99 -6.04
C SER A 30 9.71 0.62 -6.10
N ARG A 31 10.17 -0.13 -5.10
CA ARG A 31 11.49 -0.74 -5.09
C ARG A 31 11.67 -1.48 -6.43
N PRO A 32 12.61 -1.05 -7.29
CA PRO A 32 12.76 -1.60 -8.64
C PRO A 32 12.98 -3.11 -8.60
N GLU A 33 13.67 -3.61 -7.56
CA GLU A 33 13.93 -5.04 -7.34
C GLU A 33 12.66 -5.89 -7.13
N ALA A 34 11.54 -5.31 -6.67
CA ALA A 34 10.30 -6.04 -6.44
C ALA A 34 9.32 -6.00 -7.64
N SER A 35 9.64 -5.21 -8.68
CA SER A 35 8.73 -4.93 -9.80
C SER A 35 8.32 -6.19 -10.57
N GLY A 36 9.23 -7.15 -10.75
CA GLY A 36 8.95 -8.42 -11.42
C GLY A 36 7.89 -9.25 -10.68
N TYR A 37 8.05 -9.39 -9.36
CA TYR A 37 7.09 -10.13 -8.52
C TYR A 37 5.74 -9.43 -8.44
N TYR A 38 5.75 -8.10 -8.30
CA TYR A 38 4.55 -7.27 -8.33
C TYR A 38 3.77 -7.44 -9.64
N ASN A 39 4.44 -7.29 -10.78
CA ASN A 39 3.80 -7.41 -12.09
C ASN A 39 3.30 -8.83 -12.36
N ALA A 40 4.04 -9.87 -11.94
CA ALA A 40 3.60 -11.25 -12.04
C ALA A 40 2.31 -11.48 -11.24
N CYS A 41 2.23 -10.95 -10.02
CA CYS A 41 1.04 -11.04 -9.18
C CYS A 41 -0.14 -10.28 -9.79
N LEU A 42 0.06 -9.06 -10.29
CA LEU A 42 -1.00 -8.31 -10.98
C LEU A 42 -1.53 -9.05 -12.23
N LYS A 43 -0.62 -9.62 -13.02
CA LYS A 43 -0.97 -10.38 -14.22
C LYS A 43 -1.80 -11.61 -13.86
N GLU A 44 -1.35 -12.40 -12.90
CA GLU A 44 -2.08 -13.60 -12.46
C GLU A 44 -3.45 -13.22 -11.90
N ALA A 45 -3.53 -12.26 -10.97
CA ALA A 45 -4.78 -11.78 -10.40
C ALA A 45 -5.76 -11.29 -11.47
N THR A 46 -5.28 -10.56 -12.48
CA THR A 46 -6.11 -10.08 -13.59
C THR A 46 -6.58 -11.23 -14.48
N SER A 47 -5.68 -12.14 -14.87
CA SER A 47 -6.02 -13.31 -15.69
C SER A 47 -7.01 -14.25 -14.99
N ALA A 48 -6.92 -14.38 -13.66
CA ALA A 48 -7.84 -15.18 -12.85
C ALA A 48 -9.12 -14.43 -12.44
N ASN A 49 -9.29 -13.16 -12.85
CA ASN A 49 -10.40 -12.28 -12.44
C ASN A 49 -10.51 -12.07 -10.91
N ASN A 50 -9.39 -12.15 -10.20
CA ASN A 50 -9.29 -11.94 -8.75
C ASN A 50 -8.98 -10.48 -8.40
N VAL A 51 -9.77 -9.55 -8.96
CA VAL A 51 -9.63 -8.11 -8.75
C VAL A 51 -10.90 -7.57 -8.12
N MET A 52 -10.77 -6.99 -6.92
CA MET A 52 -11.90 -6.41 -6.18
C MET A 52 -11.74 -4.90 -6.08
N GLN A 53 -12.85 -4.16 -6.22
CA GLN A 53 -12.87 -2.71 -5.97
C GLN A 53 -13.35 -2.44 -4.54
N SER A 54 -12.59 -1.67 -3.77
CA SER A 54 -12.96 -1.28 -2.41
C SER A 54 -12.39 0.09 -2.04
N GLY A 55 -13.26 1.01 -1.61
CA GLY A 55 -12.84 2.32 -1.10
C GLY A 55 -11.99 3.16 -2.08
N GLY A 56 -12.30 3.11 -3.38
CA GLY A 56 -11.51 3.82 -4.40
C GLY A 56 -10.16 3.17 -4.75
N ARG A 57 -9.93 1.94 -4.29
CA ARG A 57 -8.73 1.15 -4.57
C ARG A 57 -9.09 -0.17 -5.24
N SER A 58 -8.17 -0.68 -6.03
CA SER A 58 -8.22 -2.04 -6.57
C SER A 58 -7.39 -2.97 -5.69
N ILE A 59 -7.99 -4.06 -5.23
CA ILE A 59 -7.32 -5.15 -4.52
C ILE A 59 -7.09 -6.29 -5.52
N TYR A 60 -5.84 -6.52 -5.88
CA TYR A 60 -5.42 -7.64 -6.72
C TYR A 60 -4.98 -8.78 -5.82
N THR A 61 -5.64 -9.93 -5.93
CA THR A 61 -5.26 -11.11 -5.17
C THR A 61 -4.68 -12.16 -6.09
N CYS A 62 -3.41 -12.51 -5.89
CA CYS A 62 -2.75 -13.57 -6.63
C CYS A 62 -2.47 -14.80 -5.77
N TRP A 63 -2.33 -15.96 -6.40
CA TRP A 63 -2.13 -17.26 -5.75
C TRP A 63 -1.00 -18.08 -6.41
N GLY A 64 -0.69 -19.22 -5.81
CA GLY A 64 0.21 -20.22 -6.41
C GLY A 64 1.63 -19.71 -6.58
N SER A 65 2.26 -20.02 -7.72
CA SER A 65 3.68 -19.75 -7.96
C SER A 65 4.03 -18.25 -8.01
N ALA A 66 3.13 -17.40 -8.51
CA ALA A 66 3.31 -15.95 -8.51
C ALA A 66 3.38 -15.41 -7.07
N ALA A 67 2.44 -15.82 -6.23
CA ALA A 67 2.41 -15.44 -4.82
C ALA A 67 3.58 -16.04 -4.04
N GLN A 68 3.91 -17.32 -4.28
CA GLN A 68 5.03 -17.99 -3.64
C GLN A 68 6.36 -17.27 -3.93
N SER A 69 6.63 -16.98 -5.21
CA SER A 69 7.88 -16.30 -5.60
C SER A 69 8.00 -14.92 -4.95
N TYR A 70 6.89 -14.19 -4.83
CA TYR A 70 6.89 -12.90 -4.14
C TYR A 70 7.09 -13.06 -2.63
N PHE A 71 6.43 -14.04 -2.01
CA PHE A 71 6.62 -14.35 -0.60
C PHE A 71 8.09 -14.70 -0.30
N ASP A 72 8.72 -15.54 -1.12
CA ASP A 72 10.11 -15.96 -0.97
C ASP A 72 11.09 -14.77 -1.10
N TYR A 73 10.80 -13.84 -2.01
CA TYR A 73 11.53 -12.57 -2.09
C TYR A 73 11.37 -11.71 -0.82
N LEU A 74 10.17 -11.65 -0.25
CA LEU A 74 9.95 -10.93 1.01
C LEU A 74 10.67 -11.60 2.18
N VAL A 75 10.80 -12.93 2.18
CA VAL A 75 11.62 -13.66 3.14
C VAL A 75 13.10 -13.32 2.95
N SER A 76 13.62 -13.35 1.72
CA SER A 76 15.04 -13.08 1.45
C SER A 76 15.47 -11.65 1.79
N THR A 77 14.54 -10.70 1.73
CA THR A 77 14.74 -9.30 2.11
C THR A 77 14.41 -9.02 3.58
N ASN A 78 14.12 -10.06 4.38
CA ASN A 78 13.74 -9.95 5.79
C ASN A 78 12.58 -8.98 6.04
N ALA A 79 11.57 -8.98 5.16
CA ALA A 79 10.35 -8.20 5.35
C ALA A 79 9.66 -8.59 6.67
N VAL A 80 8.98 -7.63 7.31
CA VAL A 80 8.32 -7.82 8.61
C VAL A 80 7.37 -9.01 8.57
N GLU A 81 7.57 -9.95 9.50
CA GLU A 81 6.73 -11.13 9.68
C GLU A 81 5.62 -10.86 10.69
N ASN A 82 4.44 -11.41 10.43
CA ASN A 82 3.37 -11.53 11.41
C ASN A 82 2.73 -12.92 11.29
N ILE A 83 2.59 -13.64 12.40
CA ILE A 83 1.99 -14.98 12.44
C ILE A 83 0.60 -14.88 13.07
N ASP A 84 -0.39 -15.43 12.37
CA ASP A 84 -1.77 -15.52 12.82
C ASP A 84 -2.25 -16.96 12.81
N LYS A 85 -2.72 -17.46 13.95
CA LYS A 85 -3.22 -18.83 14.08
C LYS A 85 -4.74 -18.80 13.99
N GLN A 86 -5.26 -19.33 12.89
CA GLN A 86 -6.70 -19.42 12.64
C GLN A 86 -7.19 -20.87 12.68
N ARG A 87 -8.51 -21.05 12.83
CA ARG A 87 -9.16 -22.37 12.74
C ARG A 87 -8.82 -23.09 11.43
N THR A 88 -8.62 -22.35 10.35
CA THR A 88 -8.36 -22.87 9.01
C THR A 88 -6.88 -23.17 8.75
N GLY A 89 -5.97 -22.86 9.67
CA GLY A 89 -4.53 -23.01 9.50
C GLY A 89 -3.73 -21.87 10.14
N THR A 90 -2.41 -22.00 10.13
CA THR A 90 -1.50 -20.93 10.54
C THR A 90 -1.12 -20.10 9.32
N TYR A 91 -1.28 -18.79 9.41
CA TYR A 91 -0.89 -17.84 8.38
C TYR A 91 0.40 -17.15 8.80
N VAL A 92 1.40 -17.19 7.93
CA VAL A 92 2.62 -16.39 8.04
C VAL A 92 2.50 -15.26 7.03
N PHE A 93 2.35 -14.03 7.50
CA PHE A 93 2.25 -12.84 6.68
C PHE A 93 3.60 -12.15 6.54
N ARG A 94 3.87 -11.63 5.34
CA ARG A 94 4.99 -10.73 5.05
C ARG A 94 4.45 -9.44 4.44
N ALA A 95 4.77 -8.30 5.07
CA ALA A 95 4.27 -7.01 4.62
C ALA A 95 4.98 -6.53 3.36
N ILE A 96 4.24 -5.89 2.45
CA ILE A 96 4.77 -5.13 1.33
C ILE A 96 4.49 -3.66 1.63
N PRO A 97 5.50 -2.86 2.02
CA PRO A 97 5.30 -1.48 2.44
C PRO A 97 4.42 -0.70 1.46
N GLN A 98 3.38 -0.04 1.98
CA GLN A 98 2.42 0.80 1.24
C GLN A 98 1.59 0.10 0.14
N LEU A 99 1.88 -1.16 -0.19
CA LEU A 99 1.26 -1.89 -1.29
C LEU A 99 0.36 -3.02 -0.80
N GLY A 100 0.67 -3.71 0.31
CA GLY A 100 -0.15 -4.82 0.75
C GLY A 100 0.61 -5.86 1.56
N ARG A 101 0.31 -7.15 1.34
CA ARG A 101 0.99 -8.26 2.02
C ARG A 101 0.88 -9.56 1.25
N CYS A 102 1.85 -10.43 1.44
CA CYS A 102 1.78 -11.84 1.06
C CYS A 102 1.58 -12.72 2.30
N TRP A 103 1.08 -13.93 2.09
CA TRP A 103 0.92 -14.94 3.13
C TRP A 103 1.26 -16.34 2.64
N ASN A 104 1.80 -17.14 3.55
CA ASN A 104 1.82 -18.58 3.46
C ASN A 104 0.82 -19.14 4.48
N LYS A 105 -0.17 -19.91 4.01
CA LYS A 105 -1.11 -20.64 4.84
C LYS A 105 -0.62 -22.08 5.00
N ILE A 106 -0.28 -22.45 6.22
CA ILE A 106 0.12 -23.80 6.61
C ILE A 106 -1.08 -24.48 7.26
N GLN A 107 -1.58 -25.55 6.64
CA GLN A 107 -2.67 -26.36 7.16
C GLN A 107 -2.17 -27.76 7.48
N ALA A 108 -2.38 -28.20 8.71
CA ALA A 108 -2.13 -29.59 9.10
C ALA A 108 -3.47 -30.35 9.08
N VAL A 109 -3.59 -31.34 8.22
CA VAL A 109 -4.73 -32.27 8.17
C VAL A 109 -4.16 -33.67 8.29
N GLU A 110 -4.57 -34.42 9.32
CA GLU A 110 -4.18 -35.82 9.54
C GLU A 110 -2.66 -36.05 9.55
N GLY A 111 -1.89 -35.09 10.06
CA GLY A 111 -0.42 -35.16 10.12
C GLY A 111 0.30 -34.75 8.82
N ILE A 112 -0.44 -34.46 7.74
CA ILE A 112 0.10 -33.93 6.50
C ILE A 112 0.00 -32.39 6.54
N SER A 113 1.13 -31.72 6.43
CA SER A 113 1.19 -30.26 6.31
C SER A 113 1.12 -29.85 4.84
N SER A 114 0.13 -29.05 4.48
CA SER A 114 0.02 -28.40 3.17
C SER A 114 0.29 -26.91 3.31
N SER A 115 1.01 -26.34 2.33
CA SER A 115 1.29 -24.90 2.25
C SER A 115 0.58 -24.31 1.04
N SER A 116 -0.01 -23.14 1.21
CA SER A 116 -0.66 -22.39 0.12
C SER A 116 -0.29 -20.92 0.21
N TYR A 117 0.12 -20.34 -0.92
CA TYR A 117 0.61 -18.97 -0.97
C TYR A 117 -0.42 -18.05 -1.62
N GLY A 118 -0.53 -16.84 -1.09
CA GLY A 118 -1.32 -15.76 -1.70
C GLY A 118 -0.74 -14.39 -1.39
N CYS A 119 -1.05 -13.40 -2.22
CA CYS A 119 -0.75 -12.00 -1.96
C CYS A 119 -1.94 -11.12 -2.28
N SER A 120 -2.15 -10.07 -1.48
CA SER A 120 -3.12 -9.01 -1.75
C SER A 120 -2.40 -7.69 -1.92
N LEU A 121 -2.57 -7.09 -3.10
CA LEU A 121 -1.98 -5.81 -3.47
C LEU A 121 -3.07 -4.75 -3.59
N ASN A 122 -2.96 -3.70 -2.80
CA ASN A 122 -3.84 -2.55 -2.74
C ASN A 122 -3.31 -1.44 -3.63
N VAL A 123 -3.76 -1.38 -4.88
CA VAL A 123 -3.34 -0.36 -5.85
C VAL A 123 -4.32 0.81 -5.75
N ALA A 124 -3.82 2.00 -5.42
CA ALA A 124 -4.62 3.21 -5.54
C ALA A 124 -5.00 3.37 -7.02
N LYS A 125 -6.27 3.62 -7.32
CA LYS A 125 -6.72 3.85 -8.69
C LYS A 125 -5.82 4.92 -9.31
N VAL A 126 -5.11 4.59 -10.38
CA VAL A 126 -4.37 5.59 -11.16
C VAL A 126 -5.43 6.59 -11.63
N PRO A 127 -5.31 7.90 -11.32
CA PRO A 127 -6.21 8.87 -11.91
C PRO A 127 -6.04 8.79 -13.43
N ASN A 128 -7.14 8.45 -14.12
CA ASN A 128 -7.23 8.52 -15.58
C ASN A 128 -7.11 9.98 -16.03
#